data_AF-A0A7S3VRD9-F1
#
_entry.id   AF-A0A7S3VRD9-F1
#
_cell.length_a   1.000
_cell.length_b   1.000
_cell.length_c   1.000
_cell.angle_alpha   90.00
_cell.angle_beta   90.00
_cell.angle_gamma   90.00
#
_symmetry.space_group_name_H-M   'P 1'
#
loop_
_entity.id
_entity.type
_entity.pdbx_description
1 polymer ?
#
loop_
_entity_poly.entity_id
_entity_poly.type
_entity_poly.pdbx_seq_one_letter_code
_entity_poly.pdbx_strand_id
1 'polypeptide(L)'
;YYLNRHVILMLSNNGVPEEVFLRKQAEMVRRLDAMMKDTRAAEMVLPQLGGVSCLPMLRLMLKGGHSPRDETLLHQCLLAVRTSALAELRAKARILVTDGVCLIGAPDETGQLREECVFLQVRQPVTPGSNETHLRVITGKVLVAKHP
;
A
#
# COMPACT_ATOMS: atom_id res chain seq x y z
N TYR A 1 2.36 2.96 0.34
CA TYR A 1 2.86 3.99 1.29
C TYR A 1 1.78 4.29 2.32
N TYR A 2 2.12 4.85 3.48
CA TYR A 2 1.13 5.24 4.48
C TYR A 2 1.22 6.74 4.72
N LEU A 3 0.08 7.43 4.64
CA LEU A 3 -0.04 8.77 5.21
C LEU A 3 0.05 8.67 6.73
N ASN A 4 0.63 9.68 7.33
CA ASN A 4 0.59 9.91 8.77
C ASN A 4 -0.02 11.28 9.06
N ARG A 5 -0.23 11.61 10.33
CA ARG A 5 -0.80 12.90 10.75
C ARG A 5 -0.05 14.10 10.16
N HIS A 6 1.28 14.09 10.16
CA HIS A 6 2.08 15.22 9.68
C HIS A 6 1.88 15.45 8.18
N VAL A 7 1.87 14.38 7.39
CA VAL A 7 1.65 14.48 5.94
C VAL A 7 0.21 14.92 5.64
N ILE A 8 -0.78 14.43 6.39
CA ILE A 8 -2.18 14.86 6.25
C ILE A 8 -2.31 16.36 6.52
N LEU A 9 -1.69 16.88 7.57
CA LEU A 9 -1.68 18.31 7.89
C LEU A 9 -1.03 19.13 6.77
N MET A 10 0.15 18.70 6.29
CA MET A 10 0.82 19.38 5.16
C MET A 10 -0.05 19.42 3.92
N LEU A 11 -0.69 18.31 3.55
CA LEU A 11 -1.59 18.26 2.41
C LEU A 11 -2.83 19.14 2.59
N SER A 12 -3.39 19.17 3.80
CA SER A 12 -4.55 20.03 4.13
C SER A 12 -4.19 21.52 3.98
N ASN A 13 -3.03 21.94 4.50
CA ASN A 13 -2.53 23.30 4.35
C ASN A 13 -2.25 23.68 2.89
N ASN A 14 -1.95 22.70 2.02
CA ASN A 14 -1.77 22.90 0.58
C ASN A 14 -3.09 22.76 -0.22
N GLY A 15 -4.24 22.79 0.46
CA GLY A 15 -5.56 22.85 -0.18
C GLY A 15 -6.20 21.50 -0.53
N VAL A 16 -5.67 20.37 -0.02
CA VAL A 16 -6.34 19.07 -0.16
C VAL A 16 -7.55 19.01 0.79
N PRO A 17 -8.77 18.79 0.28
CA PRO A 17 -9.97 18.74 1.12
C PRO A 17 -9.98 17.55 2.09
N GLU A 18 -10.58 17.74 3.26
CA GLU A 18 -10.64 16.72 4.32
C GLU A 18 -11.35 15.43 3.87
N GLU A 19 -12.37 15.58 3.01
CA GLU A 19 -13.16 14.47 2.47
C GLU A 19 -12.31 13.46 1.70
N VAL A 20 -11.18 13.90 1.13
CA VAL A 20 -10.24 13.01 0.45
C VAL A 20 -9.62 12.02 1.44
N PHE A 21 -9.20 12.49 2.61
CA PHE A 21 -8.62 11.64 3.65
C PHE A 21 -9.67 10.72 4.27
N LEU A 22 -10.86 11.24 4.57
CA LEU A 22 -11.98 10.44 5.09
C LEU A 22 -12.39 9.33 4.12
N ARG A 23 -12.46 9.63 2.81
CA ARG A 23 -12.74 8.64 1.77
C ARG A 23 -11.67 7.55 1.73
N LYS A 24 -10.38 7.91 1.83
CA LYS A 24 -9.27 6.94 1.85
C LYS A 24 -9.28 6.09 3.13
N GLN A 25 -9.61 6.67 4.27
CA GLN A 25 -9.79 5.95 5.53
C GLN A 25 -10.94 4.92 5.41
N ALA A 26 -12.10 5.36 4.92
CA ALA A 26 -13.26 4.49 4.73
C ALA A 26 -13.00 3.37 3.70
N GLU A 27 -12.25 3.66 2.63
CA GLU A 27 -11.80 2.64 1.68
C GLU A 27 -10.88 1.60 2.35
N MET A 28 -9.92 2.04 3.16
CA MET A 28 -9.03 1.14 3.90
C MET A 28 -9.82 0.23 4.84
N VAL A 29 -10.78 0.77 5.61
CA VAL A 29 -11.64 -0.04 6.49
C VAL A 29 -12.43 -1.08 5.70
N ARG A 30 -13.05 -0.68 4.58
CA ARG A 30 -13.79 -1.61 3.71
C ARG A 30 -12.91 -2.73 3.17
N ARG A 31 -11.67 -2.43 2.77
CA ARG A 31 -10.70 -3.43 2.30
C ARG A 31 -10.31 -4.42 3.40
N LEU A 32 -10.08 -3.92 4.62
CA LEU A 32 -9.78 -4.76 5.79
C LEU A 32 -10.96 -5.68 6.16
N ASP A 33 -12.19 -5.18 6.04
CA ASP A 33 -13.39 -5.99 6.29
C ASP A 33 -13.65 -7.02 5.19
N ALA A 34 -13.38 -6.68 3.93
CA ALA A 34 -13.52 -7.59 2.80
C ALA A 34 -12.56 -8.78 2.90
N MET A 35 -11.32 -8.55 3.37
CA MET A 35 -10.31 -9.60 3.61
C MET A 35 -10.80 -10.69 4.57
N MET A 36 -11.71 -10.38 5.51
CA MET A 36 -12.27 -11.38 6.43
C MET A 36 -13.35 -12.27 5.79
N LYS A 37 -13.88 -11.87 4.62
CA LYS A 37 -15.08 -12.48 4.03
C LYS A 37 -14.81 -13.17 2.70
N ASP A 38 -13.80 -12.72 1.95
CA ASP A 38 -13.47 -13.16 0.61
C ASP A 38 -11.95 -13.44 0.49
N THR A 39 -11.62 -14.67 0.10
CA THR A 39 -10.26 -15.13 -0.15
C THR A 39 -9.54 -14.27 -1.19
N ARG A 40 -10.21 -13.87 -2.28
CA ARG A 40 -9.60 -13.02 -3.32
C ARG A 40 -9.30 -11.63 -2.80
N ALA A 41 -10.23 -11.04 -2.02
CA ALA A 41 -9.98 -9.78 -1.34
C ALA A 41 -8.78 -9.89 -0.39
N ALA A 42 -8.65 -10.99 0.35
CA ALA A 42 -7.52 -11.23 1.23
C ALA A 42 -6.19 -11.31 0.46
N GLU A 43 -6.15 -12.03 -0.66
CA GLU A 43 -4.96 -12.13 -1.51
C GLU A 43 -4.50 -10.78 -2.07
N MET A 44 -5.45 -9.90 -2.39
CA MET A 44 -5.15 -8.56 -2.89
C MET A 44 -4.71 -7.60 -1.79
N VAL A 45 -5.39 -7.61 -0.63
CA VAL A 45 -5.19 -6.62 0.44
C VAL A 45 -3.95 -6.94 1.26
N LEU A 46 -3.73 -8.21 1.61
CA LEU A 46 -2.70 -8.63 2.55
C LEU A 46 -1.27 -8.20 2.13
N PRO A 47 -0.86 -8.31 0.85
CA PRO A 47 0.47 -7.85 0.41
C PRO A 47 0.66 -6.32 0.46
N GLN A 48 -0.43 -5.55 0.49
CA GLN A 48 -0.37 -4.09 0.60
C GLN A 48 -0.15 -3.64 2.05
N LEU A 49 -0.39 -4.53 3.01
CA LEU A 49 -0.17 -4.28 4.43
C LEU A 49 1.31 -4.49 4.76
N GLY A 50 1.94 -3.48 5.36
CA GLY A 50 3.32 -3.60 5.82
C GLY A 50 3.38 -4.19 7.23
N GLY A 51 4.46 -4.89 7.56
CA GLY A 51 4.70 -5.39 8.92
C GLY A 51 4.01 -6.70 9.28
N VAL A 52 3.47 -7.44 8.30
CA VAL A 52 2.86 -8.76 8.53
C VAL A 52 3.96 -9.84 8.44
N SER A 53 4.45 -10.31 9.59
CA SER A 53 5.53 -11.31 9.65
C SER A 53 5.16 -12.66 9.03
N CYS A 54 3.91 -13.09 9.20
CA CYS A 54 3.39 -14.36 8.66
C CYS A 54 2.88 -14.27 7.21
N LEU A 55 3.17 -13.16 6.49
CA LEU A 55 2.68 -12.94 5.13
C LEU A 55 2.95 -14.10 4.16
N PRO A 56 4.14 -14.74 4.10
CA PRO A 56 4.39 -15.84 3.17
C PRO A 56 3.47 -17.04 3.42
N MET A 57 3.29 -17.42 4.68
CA MET A 57 2.40 -18.52 5.08
C MET A 57 0.94 -18.22 4.72
N LEU A 58 0.45 -17.02 5.06
CA LEU A 58 -0.92 -16.63 4.73
C LEU A 58 -1.18 -16.60 3.22
N ARG A 59 -0.22 -16.11 2.43
CA ARG A 59 -0.32 -16.16 0.96
C ARG A 59 -0.34 -17.58 0.43
N LEU A 60 0.43 -18.49 1.02
CA LEU A 60 0.43 -19.90 0.62
C LEU A 60 -0.94 -20.54 0.92
N MET A 61 -1.50 -20.29 2.10
CA MET A 61 -2.83 -20.80 2.48
C MET A 61 -3.92 -20.29 1.53
N LEU A 62 -3.94 -18.98 1.25
CA LEU A 62 -4.92 -18.37 0.35
C LEU A 62 -4.82 -18.97 -1.07
N LYS A 63 -3.60 -19.09 -1.61
CA LYS A 63 -3.35 -19.72 -2.92
C LYS A 63 -3.69 -21.20 -2.96
N GLY A 64 -3.60 -21.89 -1.81
CA GLY A 64 -4.04 -23.27 -1.64
C GLY A 64 -5.56 -23.44 -1.62
N GLY A 65 -6.33 -22.35 -1.72
CA GLY A 65 -7.79 -22.37 -1.71
C GLY A 65 -8.40 -22.31 -0.32
N HIS A 66 -7.59 -22.12 0.74
CA HIS A 66 -8.13 -21.96 2.09
C HIS A 66 -8.87 -20.64 2.23
N SER A 67 -10.05 -20.71 2.83
CA SER A 67 -10.96 -19.59 3.01
C SER A 67 -10.90 -19.07 4.45
N PRO A 68 -10.92 -17.75 4.68
CA PRO A 68 -11.02 -17.15 6.02
C PRO A 68 -12.27 -17.56 6.81
N ARG A 69 -13.26 -18.18 6.16
CA ARG A 69 -14.49 -18.66 6.82
C ARG A 69 -14.38 -20.10 7.31
N ASP A 70 -13.58 -20.89 6.60
CA ASP A 70 -13.55 -22.34 6.77
C ASP A 70 -12.29 -22.77 7.54
N GLU A 71 -11.21 -21.98 7.44
CA GLU A 71 -9.95 -22.28 8.13
C GLU A 71 -9.67 -21.35 9.30
N THR A 72 -9.65 -21.94 10.50
CA THR A 72 -9.58 -21.20 11.77
C THR A 72 -8.25 -20.47 11.93
N LEU A 73 -7.12 -21.11 11.59
CA LEU A 73 -5.81 -20.46 11.71
C LEU A 73 -5.72 -19.22 10.81
N LEU A 74 -6.19 -19.35 9.56
CA LEU A 74 -6.23 -18.26 8.60
C LEU A 74 -7.11 -17.11 9.13
N HIS A 75 -8.31 -17.43 9.63
CA HIS A 75 -9.21 -16.45 10.21
C HIS A 75 -8.55 -15.65 11.34
N GLN A 76 -7.94 -16.33 12.32
CA GLN A 76 -7.34 -15.69 13.48
C GLN A 76 -6.15 -14.80 13.10
N CYS A 77 -5.31 -15.25 12.16
CA CYS A 77 -4.21 -14.43 11.66
C CYS A 77 -4.72 -13.17 10.94
N LEU A 78 -5.73 -13.31 10.06
CA LEU A 78 -6.31 -12.16 9.36
C LEU A 78 -7.00 -11.19 10.33
N LEU A 79 -7.67 -11.72 11.36
CA LEU A 79 -8.28 -10.91 12.42
C LEU A 79 -7.22 -10.12 13.21
N ALA A 80 -6.09 -10.74 13.54
CA ALA A 80 -4.98 -10.07 14.22
C ALA A 80 -4.40 -8.95 13.34
N VAL A 81 -4.17 -9.22 12.05
CA VAL A 81 -3.70 -8.22 11.08
C VAL A 81 -4.69 -7.06 10.95
N ARG A 82 -5.99 -7.36 10.81
CA ARG A 82 -7.06 -6.36 10.74
C ARG A 82 -7.08 -5.49 12.00
N THR A 83 -7.03 -6.12 13.17
CA THR A 83 -7.08 -5.43 14.47
C THR A 83 -5.89 -4.49 14.63
N SER A 84 -4.69 -4.96 14.30
CA SER A 84 -3.47 -4.14 14.30
C SER A 84 -3.57 -2.96 13.32
N ALA A 85 -4.03 -3.19 12.09
CA ALA A 85 -4.18 -2.13 11.09
C ALA A 85 -5.21 -1.07 11.51
N LEU A 86 -6.34 -1.48 12.09
CA LEU A 86 -7.37 -0.57 12.62
C LEU A 86 -6.86 0.22 13.83
N ALA A 87 -6.08 -0.42 14.71
CA ALA A 87 -5.45 0.25 15.85
C ALA A 87 -4.48 1.34 15.38
N GLU A 88 -3.61 1.04 14.40
CA GLU A 88 -2.70 2.03 13.80
C GLU A 88 -3.45 3.15 13.06
N LEU A 89 -4.54 2.81 12.36
CA LEU A 89 -5.39 3.79 11.69
C LEU A 89 -6.01 4.77 12.70
N ARG A 90 -6.56 4.26 13.81
CA ARG A 90 -7.14 5.07 14.89
C ARG A 90 -6.08 5.88 15.63
N ALA A 91 -4.98 5.24 16.02
CA ALA A 91 -4.00 5.82 16.93
C ALA A 91 -2.96 6.70 16.22
N LYS A 92 -2.78 6.57 14.90
CA LYS A 92 -1.73 7.30 14.14
C LYS A 92 -2.19 7.87 12.80
N ALA A 93 -3.47 7.76 12.45
CA ALA A 93 -3.99 8.13 11.13
C ALA A 93 -3.19 7.47 10.00
N ARG A 94 -2.77 6.21 10.20
CA ARG A 94 -1.93 5.45 9.28
C ARG A 94 -2.73 4.97 8.06
N ILE A 95 -3.08 5.89 7.17
CA ILE A 95 -3.95 5.63 6.00
C ILE A 95 -3.11 5.07 4.86
N LEU A 96 -3.49 3.89 4.35
CA LEU A 96 -2.83 3.26 3.21
C LEU A 96 -3.11 4.04 1.91
N VAL A 97 -2.05 4.35 1.17
CA VAL A 97 -2.10 4.87 -0.21
C VAL A 97 -1.42 3.85 -1.13
N THR A 98 -2.20 3.26 -2.03
CA THR A 98 -1.74 2.23 -2.98
C THR A 98 -0.72 2.75 -3.97
N ASP A 99 -0.93 3.96 -4.47
CA ASP A 99 -0.10 4.57 -5.52
C ASP A 99 1.04 5.41 -4.94
N GLY A 100 1.36 5.21 -3.66
CA GLY A 100 2.46 5.89 -2.99
C GLY A 100 3.56 4.91 -2.60
N VAL A 101 4.80 5.37 -2.68
CA VAL A 101 5.99 4.58 -2.33
C VAL A 101 7.01 5.46 -1.60
N CYS A 102 7.81 4.85 -0.73
CA CYS A 102 8.99 5.49 -0.15
C CYS A 102 10.21 5.05 -0.95
N LEU A 103 10.98 6.00 -1.46
CA LEU A 103 12.14 5.74 -2.32
C LEU A 103 13.34 6.52 -1.81
N ILE A 104 14.53 6.04 -2.18
CA ILE A 104 15.78 6.77 -2.00
C ILE A 104 15.93 7.68 -3.22
N GLY A 105 16.03 8.98 -2.99
CA GLY A 105 16.33 9.95 -4.04
C GLY A 105 17.83 10.00 -4.34
N ALA A 106 18.18 10.19 -5.60
CA ALA A 106 19.54 10.45 -6.06
C ALA A 106 19.54 11.70 -6.95
N PRO A 107 20.60 12.54 -6.91
CA PRO A 107 20.73 13.67 -7.82
C PRO A 107 20.92 13.20 -9.27
N ASP A 108 20.49 14.02 -10.22
CA ASP A 108 20.76 13.76 -11.64
C ASP A 108 22.17 14.23 -12.00
N GLU A 109 23.09 13.28 -12.13
CA GLU A 109 24.46 13.53 -12.56
C GLU A 109 24.57 13.69 -14.09
N THR A 110 23.52 13.36 -14.85
CA THR A 110 23.51 13.41 -16.32
C THR A 110 23.09 14.76 -16.88
N GLY A 111 22.44 15.60 -16.08
CA GLY A 111 21.90 16.91 -16.50
C GLY A 111 20.75 16.80 -17.52
N GLN A 112 20.08 15.65 -17.62
CA GLN A 112 18.98 15.41 -18.56
C GLN A 112 17.62 15.80 -17.97
N LEU A 113 17.48 15.82 -16.64
CA LEU A 113 16.25 16.25 -16.00
C LEU A 113 16.09 17.76 -16.03
N ARG A 114 14.93 18.20 -16.51
CA ARG A 114 14.49 19.60 -16.43
C ARG A 114 14.12 19.95 -14.99
N GLU A 115 14.11 21.24 -14.70
CA GLU A 115 13.58 21.78 -13.45
C GLU A 115 12.14 21.29 -13.20
N GLU A 116 11.79 21.09 -11.92
CA GLU A 116 10.50 20.55 -11.48
C GLU A 116 10.13 19.14 -12.04
N CYS A 117 11.12 18.37 -12.50
CA CYS A 117 10.93 17.01 -12.98
C CYS A 117 11.63 15.98 -12.09
N VAL A 118 11.07 14.78 -12.04
CA VAL A 118 11.71 13.60 -11.43
C VAL A 118 11.63 12.41 -12.38
N PHE A 119 12.59 11.50 -12.28
CA PHE A 119 12.61 10.25 -13.03
C PHE A 119 12.27 9.10 -12.10
N LEU A 120 11.23 8.34 -12.46
CA LEU A 120 10.80 7.18 -11.71
C LEU A 120 10.61 5.99 -12.65
N GLN A 121 11.34 4.91 -12.37
CA GLN A 121 11.21 3.65 -13.07
C GLN A 121 10.94 2.53 -12.07
N VAL A 122 9.92 1.73 -12.38
CA VAL A 122 9.51 0.60 -11.53
C VAL A 122 9.68 -0.71 -12.30
N ARG A 123 10.11 -1.76 -11.59
CA ARG A 123 10.09 -3.13 -12.10
C ARG A 123 8.66 -3.65 -12.04
N GLN A 124 8.14 -4.13 -13.16
CA GLN A 124 6.86 -4.81 -13.17
C GLN A 124 7.00 -6.23 -12.60
N PRO A 125 5.97 -6.76 -11.92
CA PRO A 125 5.95 -8.15 -11.51
C PRO A 125 6.09 -9.05 -12.74
N VAL A 126 7.01 -10.01 -12.67
CA VAL A 126 7.23 -10.98 -13.74
C VAL A 126 5.97 -11.84 -13.91
N THR A 127 5.39 -11.85 -15.11
CA THR A 127 4.32 -12.77 -15.46
C THR A 127 4.87 -14.20 -15.46
N PRO A 128 4.17 -15.20 -14.89
CA PRO A 128 4.63 -16.59 -14.95
C PRO A 128 4.82 -17.02 -16.42
N GLY A 129 6.06 -17.31 -16.81
CA GLY A 129 6.41 -17.74 -18.18
C GLY A 129 7.23 -16.73 -19.01
N SER A 130 7.41 -15.48 -18.55
CA SER A 130 8.31 -14.51 -19.18
C SER A 130 9.58 -14.33 -18.34
N ASN A 131 10.78 -14.55 -18.92
CA ASN A 131 12.04 -14.23 -18.23
C ASN A 131 12.42 -12.74 -18.32
N GLU A 132 11.59 -11.92 -18.96
CA GLU A 132 11.88 -10.50 -19.16
C GLU A 132 11.44 -9.67 -17.96
N THR A 133 12.40 -8.94 -17.39
CA THR A 133 12.10 -7.91 -16.39
C THR A 133 11.63 -6.65 -17.13
N HIS A 134 10.32 -6.46 -17.23
CA HIS A 134 9.78 -5.23 -17.81
C HIS A 134 9.97 -4.06 -16.85
N LEU A 135 10.75 -3.07 -17.28
CA LEU A 135 10.87 -1.78 -16.60
C LEU A 135 9.85 -0.82 -17.17
N ARG A 136 9.08 -0.17 -16.30
CA ARG A 136 8.10 0.86 -16.68
C ARG A 136 8.51 2.20 -16.12
N VAL A 137 8.64 3.20 -16.99
CA VAL A 137 8.77 4.60 -16.59
C VAL A 137 7.40 5.13 -16.21
N ILE A 138 7.32 5.81 -15.06
CA ILE A 138 6.10 6.47 -14.59
C ILE A 138 6.09 7.90 -15.14
N THR A 139 4.99 8.26 -15.79
CA THR A 139 4.77 9.59 -16.36
C THR A 139 3.53 10.22 -15.73
N GLY A 140 3.52 11.55 -15.60
CA GLY A 140 2.43 12.31 -15.01
C GLY A 140 2.85 13.16 -13.81
N LYS A 141 1.88 13.82 -13.18
CA LYS A 141 2.13 14.64 -11.99
C LYS A 141 2.34 13.72 -10.78
N VAL A 142 3.40 13.98 -10.04
CA VAL A 142 3.72 13.27 -8.80
C VAL A 142 3.88 14.26 -7.66
N LEU A 143 3.59 13.81 -6.44
CA LEU A 143 3.91 14.54 -5.23
C LEU A 143 5.14 13.91 -4.61
N VAL A 144 6.17 14.73 -4.37
CA VAL A 144 7.37 14.31 -3.63
C VAL A 144 7.34 14.99 -2.28
N ALA A 145 7.45 14.20 -1.21
CA ALA A 145 7.52 14.70 0.15
C ALA A 145 8.63 13.96 0.90
N LYS A 146 9.44 14.70 1.64
CA LYS A 146 10.36 14.14 2.63
C LYS A 146 9.63 14.10 3.96
N HIS A 147 9.57 12.93 4.60
CA HIS A 147 9.08 12.86 5.96
C HIS A 147 10.03 13.65 6.87
N PRO A 148 9.53 14.58 7.71
CA PRO A 148 10.31 15.12 8.81
C PRO A 148 10.61 14.01 9.84
#